data_AF-A0A927ZJM7-F1
#
_entry.id   AF-A0A927ZJM7-F1
#
_cell.length_a   1.000
_cell.length_b   1.000
_cell.length_c   1.000
_cell.angle_alpha   90.00
_cell.angle_beta   90.00
_cell.angle_gamma   90.00
#
_symmetry.space_group_name_H-M   'P 1'
#
loop_
_entity.id
_entity.type
_entity.pdbx_description
1 polymer ?
#
loop_
_entity_poly.entity_id
_entity_poly.type
_entity_poly.pdbx_seq_one_letter_code
_entity_poly.pdbx_strand_id
1 'polypeptide(L)'
;MAFNLNNAYRGNWGASDLINADTVTLIKDEWKIIGEIVIPADQLVGLGYGGVGTQDAAPGRLYVDLKDNASTPAAIKGQFRIEIMSSNDMPLGGRPVLIDYDLATTSLGAVNRTERLPMAFSNIVLSKDKKFVFKVKNTAATAQTLSRANSKVEIDVTKQLV
;
A
#
# COMPACT_ATOMS: atom_id res chain seq x y z
N MET A 1 -18.23 12.86 -8.15
CA MET A 1 -18.20 12.43 -9.56
C MET A 1 -18.17 10.91 -9.62
N ALA A 2 -18.78 10.30 -10.62
CA ALA A 2 -18.73 8.85 -10.82
C ALA A 2 -17.39 8.44 -11.44
N PHE A 3 -16.85 7.30 -11.01
CA PHE A 3 -15.64 6.72 -11.61
C PHE A 3 -15.95 6.30 -13.06
N ASN A 4 -15.19 6.83 -14.01
CA ASN A 4 -15.32 6.56 -15.43
C ASN A 4 -14.12 5.73 -15.90
N LEU A 5 -14.39 4.45 -16.14
CA LEU A 5 -13.39 3.48 -16.57
C LEU A 5 -12.68 3.88 -17.88
N ASN A 6 -13.32 4.65 -18.76
CA ASN A 6 -12.71 5.08 -20.02
C ASN A 6 -11.63 6.16 -19.85
N ASN A 7 -11.59 6.83 -18.69
CA ASN A 7 -10.61 7.87 -18.36
C ASN A 7 -9.60 7.41 -17.29
N ALA A 8 -9.66 6.13 -16.90
CA ALA A 8 -8.77 5.55 -15.91
C ALA A 8 -7.46 5.09 -16.55
N TYR A 9 -6.37 5.15 -15.79
CA TYR A 9 -5.03 4.71 -16.20
C TYR A 9 -4.33 3.99 -15.04
N ARG A 10 -3.37 3.13 -15.36
CA ARG A 10 -2.59 2.37 -14.37
C ARG A 10 -1.50 3.24 -13.76
N GLY A 11 -1.26 3.06 -12.48
CA GLY A 11 -0.08 3.54 -11.79
C GLY A 11 0.48 2.48 -10.85
N ASN A 12 1.65 2.75 -10.29
CA ASN A 12 2.13 2.04 -9.12
C ASN A 12 2.54 3.04 -8.04
N TRP A 13 2.62 2.54 -6.81
CA TRP A 13 3.30 3.20 -5.71
C TRP A 13 4.53 2.40 -5.30
N GLY A 14 5.65 3.12 -5.17
CA GLY A 14 6.92 2.60 -4.70
C GLY A 14 7.16 2.85 -3.21
N ALA A 15 8.35 2.50 -2.74
CA ALA A 15 8.73 2.68 -1.34
C ALA A 15 8.74 4.17 -0.91
N SER A 16 9.07 5.08 -1.82
CA SER A 16 9.06 6.53 -1.57
C SER A 16 7.65 7.10 -1.39
N ASP A 17 6.66 6.52 -2.07
CA ASP A 17 5.26 6.93 -1.93
C ASP A 17 4.67 6.41 -0.62
N LEU A 18 5.08 5.21 -0.19
CA LEU A 18 4.47 4.49 0.91
C LEU A 18 5.09 4.76 2.29
N ILE A 19 6.39 5.10 2.29
CA ILE A 19 7.18 5.33 3.50
C ILE A 19 7.63 6.79 3.48
N ASN A 20 6.99 7.64 4.29
CA ASN A 20 7.23 9.09 4.24
C ASN A 20 8.57 9.47 4.90
N ALA A 21 9.05 8.69 5.87
CA ALA A 21 10.32 8.91 6.57
C ALA A 21 11.45 8.00 6.05
N ASP A 22 12.71 8.44 6.17
CA ASP A 22 13.86 7.59 5.81
C ASP A 22 13.97 6.35 6.69
N THR A 23 13.64 6.50 7.98
CA THR A 23 13.56 5.39 8.93
C THR A 23 12.36 5.50 9.85
N VAL A 24 11.80 4.36 10.25
CA VAL A 24 10.67 4.29 11.20
C VAL A 24 10.96 3.24 12.28
N THR A 25 10.85 3.61 13.55
CA THR A 25 10.98 2.66 14.66
C THR A 25 9.70 1.85 14.84
N LEU A 26 9.80 0.54 14.64
CA LEU A 26 8.72 -0.43 14.79
C LEU A 26 8.84 -1.14 16.13
N ILE A 27 7.96 -0.77 17.05
CA ILE A 27 7.86 -1.43 18.36
C ILE A 27 7.21 -2.80 18.17
N LYS A 28 7.67 -3.79 18.95
CA LYS A 28 7.11 -5.14 18.93
C LYS A 28 5.60 -5.11 19.20
N ASP A 29 4.86 -5.84 18.37
CA ASP A 29 3.43 -6.07 18.44
C ASP A 29 2.54 -4.82 18.42
N GLU A 30 3.09 -3.67 18.03
CA GLU A 30 2.35 -2.41 17.88
C GLU A 30 2.19 -2.03 16.41
N TRP A 31 1.00 -1.55 16.04
CA TRP A 31 0.75 -0.97 14.72
C TRP A 31 1.38 0.43 14.65
N LYS A 32 2.39 0.60 13.81
CA LYS A 32 3.00 1.89 13.52
C LYS A 32 2.67 2.34 12.11
N ILE A 33 2.32 3.63 11.96
CA ILE A 33 2.16 4.27 10.65
C ILE A 33 3.56 4.44 10.06
N ILE A 34 3.75 3.92 8.85
CA ILE A 34 5.00 4.09 8.08
C ILE A 34 4.87 5.19 7.03
N GLY A 35 3.64 5.48 6.62
CA GLY A 35 3.34 6.55 5.69
C GLY A 35 1.86 6.68 5.37
N GLU A 36 1.55 7.74 4.62
CA GLU A 36 0.21 8.06 4.16
C GLU A 36 0.26 8.72 2.78
N ILE A 37 -0.73 8.37 1.95
CA ILE A 37 -0.94 8.96 0.63
C ILE A 37 -2.29 9.68 0.65
N VAL A 38 -2.23 11.01 0.62
CA VAL A 38 -3.42 11.87 0.48
C VAL A 38 -3.78 11.96 -1.00
N ILE A 39 -5.05 11.71 -1.33
CA ILE A 39 -5.51 11.75 -2.71
C ILE A 39 -5.64 13.21 -3.19
N PRO A 40 -4.96 13.59 -4.30
CA PRO A 40 -5.08 14.92 -4.88
C PRO A 40 -6.53 15.27 -5.25
N ALA A 41 -6.82 16.58 -5.26
CA ALA A 41 -8.17 17.08 -5.49
C ALA A 41 -8.73 16.75 -6.89
N ASP A 42 -7.84 16.65 -7.86
CA ASP A 42 -8.06 16.36 -9.27
C ASP A 42 -7.96 14.86 -9.60
N GLN A 43 -7.91 13.99 -8.58
CA GLN A 43 -7.71 12.56 -8.77
C GLN A 43 -8.74 11.68 -8.05
N LEU A 44 -9.04 10.57 -8.71
CA LEU A 44 -9.64 9.38 -8.13
C LEU A 44 -8.61 8.26 -8.14
N VAL A 45 -8.45 7.54 -7.03
CA VAL A 45 -7.49 6.43 -6.92
C VAL A 45 -8.14 5.21 -6.27
N GLY A 46 -7.99 4.04 -6.90
CA GLY A 46 -8.38 2.74 -6.37
C GLY A 46 -7.21 1.76 -6.33
N LEU A 47 -7.30 0.78 -5.41
CA LEU A 47 -6.29 -0.26 -5.25
C LEU A 47 -6.50 -1.38 -6.29
N GLY A 48 -5.41 -1.85 -6.88
CA GLY A 48 -5.42 -2.86 -7.94
C GLY A 48 -5.72 -2.26 -9.31
N TYR A 49 -5.67 -3.10 -10.34
CA TYR A 49 -6.05 -2.74 -11.70
C TYR A 49 -7.54 -3.03 -11.94
N GLY A 50 -8.31 -1.99 -12.23
CA GLY A 50 -9.69 -2.13 -12.72
C GLY A 50 -9.76 -2.67 -14.16
N GLY A 51 -10.92 -3.15 -14.57
CA GLY A 51 -11.19 -3.61 -15.94
C GLY A 51 -11.24 -2.44 -16.92
N VAL A 52 -10.07 -1.90 -17.28
CA VAL A 52 -9.92 -0.72 -18.15
C VAL A 52 -9.37 -1.17 -19.51
N GLY A 53 -10.06 -0.83 -20.60
CA GLY A 53 -9.67 -1.26 -21.97
C GLY A 53 -9.69 -2.78 -22.11
N THR A 54 -9.18 -3.34 -23.21
CA THR A 54 -9.06 -4.80 -23.46
C THR A 54 -8.08 -5.52 -22.50
N GLN A 55 -7.93 -5.03 -21.27
CA GLN A 55 -6.92 -5.40 -20.29
C GLN A 55 -7.45 -6.35 -19.21
N ASP A 56 -8.57 -7.03 -19.47
CA ASP A 56 -9.22 -8.04 -18.61
C ASP A 56 -8.31 -9.21 -18.19
N ALA A 57 -7.10 -9.32 -18.74
CA ALA A 57 -6.25 -10.50 -18.53
C ALA A 57 -5.30 -10.42 -17.32
N ALA A 58 -5.03 -9.24 -16.73
CA ALA A 58 -3.96 -9.10 -15.74
C ALA A 58 -4.42 -8.40 -14.45
N PRO A 59 -4.61 -9.13 -13.32
CA PRO A 59 -4.87 -8.52 -12.03
C PRO A 59 -3.68 -7.65 -11.61
N GLY A 60 -3.97 -6.57 -10.87
CA GLY A 60 -2.95 -5.78 -10.19
C GLY A 60 -2.15 -6.63 -9.22
N ARG A 61 -0.99 -6.14 -8.80
CA ARG A 61 -0.07 -6.86 -7.92
C ARG A 61 0.31 -6.02 -6.70
N LEU A 62 0.55 -6.73 -5.61
CA LEU A 62 1.10 -6.20 -4.37
C LEU A 62 2.43 -6.88 -4.09
N TYR A 63 3.47 -6.09 -3.88
CA TYR A 63 4.76 -6.54 -3.38
C TYR A 63 5.26 -5.57 -2.30
N VAL A 64 5.55 -6.10 -1.13
CA VAL A 64 6.03 -5.33 0.02
C VAL A 64 7.12 -6.17 0.70
N ASP A 65 8.37 -5.76 0.50
CA ASP A 65 9.56 -6.29 1.16
C ASP A 65 10.18 -5.15 1.99
N LEU A 66 9.90 -5.17 3.29
CA LEU A 66 10.35 -4.16 4.23
C LEU A 66 11.60 -4.65 4.95
N LYS A 67 12.62 -3.80 5.04
CA LYS A 67 13.90 -4.18 5.67
C LYS A 67 14.34 -3.19 6.73
N ASP A 68 15.08 -3.69 7.70
CA ASP A 68 15.66 -2.86 8.74
C ASP A 68 16.85 -2.03 8.22
N ASN A 69 17.33 -1.12 9.09
CA ASN A 69 18.44 -0.23 8.81
C ASN A 69 19.82 -0.83 9.18
N ALA A 70 19.94 -2.15 9.28
CA ALA A 70 21.21 -2.79 9.60
C ALA A 70 22.20 -2.72 8.41
N SER A 71 23.49 -2.91 8.69
CA SER A 71 24.53 -2.98 7.65
C SER A 71 24.31 -4.14 6.67
N THR A 72 23.72 -5.23 7.15
CA THR A 72 23.14 -6.31 6.34
C THR A 72 21.64 -6.33 6.58
N PRO A 73 20.83 -5.68 5.72
CA PRO A 73 19.42 -5.47 6.00
C PRO A 73 18.63 -6.78 6.12
N ALA A 74 17.95 -6.96 7.25
CA ALA A 74 17.07 -8.09 7.49
C ALA A 74 15.61 -7.73 7.22
N ALA A 75 14.82 -8.69 6.76
CA ALA A 75 13.40 -8.50 6.51
C ALA A 75 12.63 -8.27 7.82
N ILE A 76 11.76 -7.27 7.82
CA ILE A 76 10.78 -7.04 8.89
C ILE A 76 9.72 -8.12 8.81
N LYS A 77 9.43 -8.76 9.95
CA LYS A 77 8.39 -9.80 10.06
C LYS A 77 7.15 -9.24 10.73
N GLY A 78 5.99 -9.75 10.31
CA GLY A 78 4.71 -9.41 10.93
C GLY A 78 3.64 -9.07 9.91
N GLN A 79 2.87 -8.02 10.16
CA GLN A 79 1.69 -7.70 9.37
C GLN A 79 1.79 -6.32 8.73
N PHE A 80 1.23 -6.19 7.54
CA PHE A 80 1.07 -4.95 6.80
C PHE A 80 -0.41 -4.63 6.65
N ARG A 81 -0.78 -3.38 6.89
CA ARG A 81 -2.17 -2.91 6.86
C ARG A 81 -2.30 -1.68 5.99
N ILE A 82 -3.30 -1.71 5.11
CA ILE A 82 -3.79 -0.54 4.38
C ILE A 82 -5.10 -0.13 5.05
N GLU A 83 -5.13 1.07 5.58
CA GLU A 83 -6.32 1.66 6.19
C GLU A 83 -6.79 2.85 5.37
N ILE A 84 -8.11 2.97 5.20
CA ILE A 84 -8.74 4.05 4.45
C ILE A 84 -9.34 5.05 5.42
N MET A 85 -8.88 6.30 5.34
CA MET A 85 -9.30 7.37 6.25
C MET A 85 -9.79 8.61 5.49
N SER A 86 -10.63 9.41 6.14
CA SER A 86 -10.94 10.77 5.71
C SER A 86 -9.79 11.73 6.05
N SER A 87 -9.88 12.96 5.53
CA SER A 87 -8.98 14.06 5.86
C SER A 87 -8.96 14.44 7.35
N ASN A 88 -10.01 14.11 8.10
CA ASN A 88 -10.13 14.39 9.52
C ASN A 88 -9.75 13.19 10.40
N ASP A 89 -8.99 12.23 9.86
CA ASP A 89 -8.62 10.98 10.54
C ASP A 89 -9.81 10.14 11.02
N MET A 90 -10.97 10.30 10.37
CA MET A 90 -12.13 9.47 10.65
C MET A 90 -12.20 8.31 9.66
N PRO A 91 -12.57 7.10 10.12
CA PRO A 91 -12.86 6.02 9.19
C PRO A 91 -13.98 6.43 8.24
N LEU A 92 -13.82 6.09 6.95
CA LEU A 92 -14.86 6.36 5.96
C LEU A 92 -16.03 5.39 6.15
N GLY A 93 -17.14 5.90 6.70
CA GLY A 93 -18.34 5.13 7.02
C GLY A 93 -18.40 4.69 8.49
N GLY A 94 -19.47 4.00 8.89
CA GLY A 94 -19.65 3.55 10.28
C GLY A 94 -18.65 2.48 10.74
N ARG A 95 -17.83 1.93 9.84
CA ARG A 95 -16.79 0.94 10.13
C ARG A 95 -15.52 1.26 9.31
N PRO A 96 -14.32 1.24 9.92
CA PRO A 96 -13.06 1.40 9.20
C PRO A 96 -12.88 0.30 8.16
N VAL A 97 -12.44 0.67 6.95
CA VAL A 97 -11.98 -0.29 5.95
C VAL A 97 -10.49 -0.55 6.19
N LEU A 98 -10.19 -1.79 6.60
CA LEU A 98 -8.84 -2.28 6.88
C LEU A 98 -8.54 -3.45 5.96
N ILE A 99 -7.41 -3.41 5.28
CA ILE A 99 -6.92 -4.50 4.42
C ILE A 99 -5.60 -4.97 5.01
N ASP A 100 -5.61 -6.18 5.58
CA ASP A 100 -4.48 -6.76 6.28
C ASP A 100 -3.80 -7.86 5.46
N TYR A 101 -2.48 -7.83 5.44
CA TYR A 101 -1.62 -8.79 4.78
C TYR A 101 -0.51 -9.27 5.71
N ASP A 102 -0.03 -10.49 5.49
CA ASP A 102 1.18 -11.01 6.14
C ASP A 102 2.41 -10.62 5.32
N LEU A 103 3.41 -9.99 5.96
CA LEU A 103 4.66 -9.59 5.31
C LEU A 103 5.42 -10.78 4.70
N ALA A 104 5.23 -11.99 5.22
CA ALA A 104 5.80 -13.21 4.66
C ALA A 104 5.22 -13.55 3.27
N THR A 105 3.99 -13.12 2.99
CA THR A 105 3.32 -13.37 1.71
C THR A 105 3.49 -12.21 0.73
N THR A 106 3.52 -10.97 1.22
CA THR A 106 3.70 -9.79 0.36
C THR A 106 5.12 -9.67 -0.20
N SER A 107 6.10 -10.35 0.38
CA SER A 107 7.50 -10.33 -0.06
C SER A 107 7.84 -11.42 -1.09
N LEU A 108 6.86 -12.23 -1.52
CA LEU A 108 7.04 -13.23 -2.58
C LEU A 108 7.10 -12.59 -3.98
N GLY A 109 7.77 -13.23 -4.94
CA GLY A 109 7.89 -12.72 -6.31
C GLY A 109 8.87 -11.54 -6.45
N ALA A 110 9.95 -11.53 -5.64
CA ALA A 110 10.96 -10.47 -5.65
C ALA A 110 11.63 -10.30 -7.02
N VAL A 111 11.88 -11.41 -7.72
CA VAL A 111 12.54 -11.42 -9.04
C VAL A 111 11.52 -11.49 -10.18
N ASN A 112 10.42 -12.21 -9.99
CA ASN A 112 9.38 -12.41 -11.00
C ASN A 112 8.06 -11.75 -10.59
N ARG A 113 7.62 -10.77 -11.38
CA ARG A 113 6.39 -10.01 -11.10
C ARG A 113 5.14 -10.90 -11.08
N THR A 114 5.08 -11.95 -11.88
CA THR A 114 3.88 -12.79 -12.01
C THR A 114 3.58 -13.61 -10.74
N GLU A 115 4.60 -13.82 -9.91
CA GLU A 115 4.53 -14.53 -8.63
C GLU A 115 4.15 -13.62 -7.46
N ARG A 116 4.09 -12.30 -7.66
CA ARG A 116 3.68 -11.35 -6.62
C ARG A 116 2.20 -11.52 -6.30
N LEU A 117 1.81 -11.11 -5.10
CA LEU A 117 0.45 -11.29 -4.61
C LEU A 117 -0.55 -10.62 -5.57
N PRO A 118 -1.50 -11.38 -6.15
CA PRO A 118 -2.56 -10.79 -6.97
C PRO A 118 -3.46 -9.93 -6.09
N MET A 119 -3.65 -8.69 -6.52
CA MET A 119 -4.54 -7.72 -5.92
C MET A 119 -5.57 -7.31 -6.97
N ALA A 120 -6.71 -8.00 -6.94
CA ALA A 120 -7.87 -7.62 -7.73
C ALA A 120 -8.33 -6.21 -7.36
N PHE A 121 -9.01 -5.53 -8.29
CA PHE A 121 -9.53 -4.21 -8.03
C PHE A 121 -10.46 -4.24 -6.81
N SER A 122 -10.19 -3.39 -5.82
CA SER A 122 -10.93 -3.41 -4.56
C SER A 122 -12.37 -2.90 -4.68
N ASN A 123 -12.75 -2.32 -5.83
CA ASN A 123 -13.97 -1.53 -6.04
C ASN A 123 -14.08 -0.32 -5.10
N ILE A 124 -13.02 0.01 -4.37
CA ILE A 124 -12.94 1.18 -3.52
C ILE A 124 -12.11 2.22 -4.23
N VAL A 125 -12.76 3.33 -4.58
CA VAL A 125 -12.12 4.49 -5.21
C VAL A 125 -12.22 5.66 -4.25
N LEU A 126 -11.07 6.18 -3.87
CA LEU A 126 -10.95 7.37 -3.04
C LEU A 126 -10.83 8.61 -3.92
N SER A 127 -11.54 9.65 -3.51
CA SER A 127 -11.51 10.99 -4.07
C SER A 127 -10.77 11.95 -3.14
N LYS A 128 -10.69 13.22 -3.54
CA LYS A 128 -10.26 14.35 -2.71
C LYS A 128 -10.61 14.21 -1.22
N ASP A 129 -9.69 14.66 -0.37
CA ASP A 129 -9.83 14.75 1.09
C ASP A 129 -9.96 13.36 1.76
N LYS A 130 -9.43 12.33 1.11
CA LYS A 130 -9.30 10.97 1.65
C LYS A 130 -7.86 10.52 1.52
N LYS A 131 -7.46 9.57 2.35
CA LYS A 131 -6.10 9.06 2.37
C LYS A 131 -6.03 7.55 2.58
N PHE A 132 -4.99 6.95 2.01
CA PHE A 132 -4.54 5.61 2.36
C PHE A 132 -3.44 5.74 3.40
N VAL A 133 -3.61 5.07 4.54
CA VAL A 133 -2.64 5.02 5.63
C VAL A 133 -2.04 3.63 5.69
N PHE A 134 -0.72 3.57 5.65
CA PHE A 134 0.03 2.32 5.65
C PHE A 134 0.60 2.09 7.04
N LYS A 135 0.27 0.93 7.61
CA LYS A 135 0.70 0.54 8.95
C LYS A 135 1.43 -0.79 8.91
N VAL A 136 2.42 -0.93 9.79
CA VAL A 136 3.19 -2.16 9.97
C VAL A 136 3.13 -2.54 11.44
N LYS A 137 2.88 -3.82 11.69
CA LYS A 137 3.05 -4.45 13.00
C LYS A 137 4.23 -5.40 12.94
N ASN A 138 5.31 -5.06 13.64
CA ASN A 138 6.49 -5.90 13.76
C ASN A 138 6.25 -7.01 14.80
N THR A 139 6.53 -8.26 14.46
CA THR A 139 6.40 -9.41 15.39
C THR A 139 7.75 -9.97 15.85
N ALA A 140 8.87 -9.32 15.50
CA ALA A 140 10.18 -9.68 16.01
C ALA A 140 10.27 -9.55 17.55
N ALA A 141 11.23 -10.27 18.15
CA ALA A 141 11.40 -10.30 19.59
C ALA A 141 11.73 -8.92 20.21
N THR A 142 12.30 -8.01 19.41
CA THR A 142 12.68 -6.65 19.81
C THR A 142 12.20 -5.62 18.79
N ALA A 143 12.23 -4.35 19.17
CA ALA A 143 11.98 -3.26 18.23
C ALA A 143 12.99 -3.31 17.07
N GLN A 144 12.53 -2.95 15.88
CA GLN A 144 13.36 -2.85 14.67
C GLN A 144 13.21 -1.46 14.06
N THR A 145 14.24 -0.96 13.40
CA THR A 145 14.18 0.30 12.66
C THR A 145 14.02 0.00 11.19
N LEU A 146 12.81 0.17 10.65
CA LEU A 146 12.54 0.10 9.22
C LEU A 146 13.37 1.16 8.49
N SER A 147 13.95 0.80 7.34
CA SER A 147 14.66 1.71 6.45
C SER A 147 13.99 1.74 5.09
N ARG A 148 13.64 2.95 4.62
CA ARG A 148 13.07 3.15 3.29
C ARG A 148 14.05 2.78 2.20
N ALA A 149 15.32 3.16 2.35
CA ALA A 149 16.37 2.90 1.37
C ALA A 149 16.63 1.40 1.16
N ASN A 150 16.42 0.58 2.21
CA ASN A 150 16.63 -0.87 2.14
C ASN A 150 15.36 -1.64 1.72
N SER A 151 14.21 -0.98 1.67
CA SER A 151 12.91 -1.60 1.41
C SER A 151 12.53 -1.50 -0.06
N LYS A 152 11.74 -2.46 -0.54
CA LYS A 152 11.14 -2.45 -1.87
C LYS A 152 9.64 -2.64 -1.75
N VAL A 153 8.91 -1.75 -2.39
CA VAL A 153 7.46 -1.77 -2.41
C VAL A 153 7.00 -1.54 -3.84
N GLU A 154 5.97 -2.27 -4.23
CA GLU A 154 5.21 -2.02 -5.43
C GLU A 154 3.74 -2.36 -5.19
N ILE A 155 2.89 -1.33 -5.20
CA ILE A 155 1.45 -1.48 -5.10
C ILE A 155 0.82 -0.96 -6.38
N ASP A 156 0.17 -1.85 -7.11
CA ASP A 156 -0.56 -1.46 -8.32
C ASP A 156 -1.86 -0.74 -7.99
N VAL A 157 -2.10 0.36 -8.68
CA VAL A 157 -3.27 1.22 -8.48
C VAL A 157 -3.88 1.64 -9.81
N THR A 158 -5.17 1.97 -9.77
CA THR A 158 -5.87 2.61 -10.89
C THR A 158 -6.16 4.05 -10.52
N LYS A 159 -5.81 4.98 -11.41
CA LYS A 159 -6.00 6.43 -11.23
C LYS A 159 -6.92 6.99 -12.32
N GLN A 160 -7.65 8.06 -12.03
CA GLN A 160 -8.43 8.81 -13.01
C GLN A 160 -8.32 10.31 -12.68
N LEU A 161 -8.14 11.15 -13.70
CA LEU A 161 -8.22 12.61 -13.55
C LEU A 161 -9.68 13.08 -13.53
N VAL A 162 -9.97 14.08 -12.70
CA VAL A 162 -11.32 14.58 -12.38
C VAL A 162 -11.47 16.03 -12.77
#